data_AF-A0A3S4HYS9-F1
#
_entry.id   AF-A0A3S4HYS9-F1
#
_cell.length_a   1.000
_cell.length_b   1.000
_cell.length_c   1.000
_cell.angle_alpha   90.00
_cell.angle_beta   90.00
_cell.angle_gamma   90.00
#
_symmetry.space_group_name_H-M   'P 1'
#
loop_
_entity.id
_entity.type
_entity.pdbx_description
1 polymer ?
#
loop_
_entity_poly.entity_id
_entity_poly.type
_entity_poly.pdbx_seq_one_letter_code
_entity_poly.pdbx_strand_id
1 'polypeptide(L)'
;MAQTAPSREVKLTFAQIAPPPGSMALRGVNPNGGIEFGMRSDEVASKAVLNLEYTPSPSLLPVQSQLKVYLNDELMGVLPVTKEQLGKKTLAQVPINPLFITDFNRVRLEFVGHYRDVCENPASSTLWLDIGRNSALDLTYNMLAVNNDLSHFPVPFFDPRDNRPVTLPIVFADMPDLAQQQAASIVASWFGSRAGWRGQRFPVLYNHLPDRNAIVFATNDRRPDFLRDHPAVNAPVIEMMSHPDNPYVKLLVVFGRDDKDLLQAAKGIAQGNILFRGSSVVVNDVKTAAGAQTV
;
A
#
# COMPACT_ATOMS: atom_id res chain seq x y z
N MET A 1 -26.34 8.77 13.51
CA MET A 1 -26.09 8.66 12.06
C MET A 1 -24.85 7.80 11.90
N ALA A 2 -24.90 6.70 11.15
CA ALA A 2 -23.70 5.91 10.90
C ALA A 2 -22.72 6.79 10.10
N GLN A 3 -21.56 7.11 10.67
CA GLN A 3 -20.49 7.77 9.93
C GLN A 3 -20.07 6.82 8.81
N THR A 4 -20.38 7.18 7.56
CA THR A 4 -19.91 6.43 6.40
C THR A 4 -18.39 6.47 6.40
N ALA A 5 -17.75 5.30 6.39
CA ALA A 5 -16.29 5.23 6.36
C ALA A 5 -15.74 6.04 5.18
N PRO A 6 -14.68 6.85 5.37
CA PRO A 6 -14.05 7.57 4.29
C PRO A 6 -13.68 6.61 3.16
N SER A 7 -14.08 6.97 1.94
CA SER A 7 -13.77 6.20 0.74
C SER A 7 -12.86 6.99 -0.18
N ARG A 8 -11.95 6.31 -0.88
CA ARG A 8 -11.13 6.91 -1.93
C ARG A 8 -11.17 6.08 -3.20
N GLU A 9 -11.20 6.76 -4.32
CA GLU A 9 -11.06 6.16 -5.65
C GLU A 9 -9.61 6.14 -6.07
N VAL A 10 -9.18 5.04 -6.68
CA VAL A 10 -7.82 4.80 -7.12
C VAL A 10 -7.85 4.21 -8.51
N LYS A 11 -7.09 4.82 -9.42
CA LYS A 11 -6.87 4.29 -10.77
C LYS A 11 -5.43 3.82 -10.91
N LEU A 12 -5.25 2.51 -11.02
CA LEU A 12 -3.94 1.92 -11.27
C LEU A 12 -3.78 1.64 -12.77
N THR A 13 -2.99 2.46 -13.44
CA THR A 13 -2.77 2.30 -14.88
C THR A 13 -1.75 1.20 -15.17
N PHE A 14 -1.91 0.45 -16.25
CA PHE A 14 -0.92 -0.58 -16.62
C PHE A 14 0.46 0.03 -16.86
N ALA A 15 0.55 1.27 -17.33
CA ALA A 15 1.81 2.01 -17.41
C ALA A 15 2.57 2.12 -16.07
N GLN A 16 1.87 2.04 -14.92
CA GLN A 16 2.46 2.10 -13.58
C GLN A 16 2.69 0.72 -12.96
N ILE A 17 1.79 -0.24 -13.19
CA ILE A 17 1.76 -1.51 -12.44
C ILE A 17 2.01 -2.77 -13.27
N ALA A 18 2.07 -2.65 -14.60
CA ALA A 18 2.50 -3.75 -15.46
C ALA A 18 4.02 -3.70 -15.69
N PRO A 19 4.67 -4.84 -15.99
CA PRO A 19 6.07 -4.85 -16.40
C PRO A 19 6.34 -3.85 -17.54
N PRO A 20 7.47 -3.12 -17.51
CA PRO A 20 7.82 -2.19 -18.60
C PRO A 20 7.75 -2.90 -19.97
N PRO A 21 7.11 -2.30 -20.98
CA PRO A 21 6.69 -0.89 -21.11
C PRO A 21 5.24 -0.58 -20.67
N GLY A 22 4.57 -1.49 -19.97
CA GLY A 22 3.18 -1.32 -19.55
C GLY A 22 2.15 -1.90 -20.52
N SER A 23 2.58 -2.41 -21.67
CA SER A 23 1.76 -3.20 -22.61
C SER A 23 2.18 -4.67 -22.55
N MET A 24 1.27 -5.59 -22.87
CA MET A 24 1.56 -7.03 -22.86
C MET A 24 1.26 -7.65 -24.21
N ALA A 25 2.20 -8.44 -24.71
CA ALA A 25 2.06 -9.20 -25.95
C ALA A 25 1.73 -10.65 -25.60
N LEU A 26 0.45 -11.02 -25.66
CA LEU A 26 0.03 -12.41 -25.45
C LEU A 26 0.17 -13.16 -26.77
N ARG A 27 0.77 -14.34 -26.75
CA ARG A 27 1.08 -15.15 -27.94
C ARG A 27 0.67 -16.60 -27.71
N GLY A 28 0.48 -17.39 -28.76
CA GLY A 28 0.13 -18.81 -28.62
C GLY A 28 1.08 -19.60 -27.70
N VAL A 29 2.39 -19.35 -27.80
CA VAL A 29 3.43 -19.98 -26.95
C VAL A 29 3.63 -19.34 -25.58
N ASN A 30 3.17 -18.09 -25.41
CA ASN A 30 3.20 -17.38 -24.14
C ASN A 30 1.88 -16.62 -23.96
N PRO A 31 0.80 -17.34 -23.56
CA PRO A 31 -0.55 -16.78 -23.54
C PRO A 31 -0.80 -15.89 -22.33
N ASN A 32 0.15 -15.82 -21.38
CA ASN A 32 -0.08 -15.22 -20.08
C ASN A 32 0.56 -13.83 -19.97
N GLY A 33 -0.21 -12.92 -19.39
CA GLY A 33 0.26 -11.61 -18.92
C GLY A 33 -0.39 -11.31 -17.58
N GLY A 34 0.06 -10.26 -16.90
CA GLY A 34 -0.58 -9.87 -15.66
C GLY A 34 0.04 -8.65 -15.00
N ILE A 35 -0.72 -8.12 -14.04
CA ILE A 35 -0.34 -7.01 -13.19
C ILE A 35 -0.43 -7.43 -11.73
N GLU A 36 0.31 -6.73 -10.88
CA GLU A 36 0.29 -6.94 -9.45
C GLU A 36 0.00 -5.62 -8.72
N PHE A 37 -0.77 -5.69 -7.64
CA PHE A 37 -1.05 -4.55 -6.79
C PHE A 37 -1.22 -4.98 -5.34
N GLY A 38 -0.80 -4.11 -4.42
CA GLY A 38 -1.00 -4.30 -2.99
C GLY A 38 -2.16 -3.47 -2.47
N MET A 39 -2.70 -3.88 -1.33
CA MET A 39 -3.70 -3.17 -0.56
C MET A 39 -3.17 -2.90 0.85
N ARG A 40 -3.50 -1.73 1.39
CA ARG A 40 -3.13 -1.40 2.77
C ARG A 40 -3.98 -2.18 3.76
N SER A 41 -3.40 -2.47 4.91
CA SER A 41 -4.04 -3.23 5.99
C SER A 41 -5.14 -2.45 6.72
N ASP A 42 -5.14 -1.12 6.61
CA ASP A 42 -6.15 -0.20 7.14
C ASP A 42 -7.23 0.18 6.11
N GLU A 43 -7.33 -0.58 5.01
CA GLU A 43 -8.30 -0.35 3.94
C GLU A 43 -8.95 -1.66 3.49
N VAL A 44 -10.14 -1.56 2.93
CA VAL A 44 -10.82 -2.67 2.24
C VAL A 44 -11.33 -2.21 0.89
N ALA A 45 -11.14 -3.03 -0.14
CA ALA A 45 -11.71 -2.77 -1.46
C ALA A 45 -13.23 -2.98 -1.41
N SER A 46 -14.00 -1.97 -1.84
CA SER A 46 -15.46 -2.04 -1.91
C SER A 46 -15.97 -2.17 -3.35
N LYS A 47 -15.18 -1.73 -4.33
CA LYS A 47 -15.44 -1.89 -5.76
C LYS A 47 -14.13 -2.06 -6.52
N ALA A 48 -14.17 -2.85 -7.59
CA ALA A 48 -13.04 -3.03 -8.49
C ALA A 48 -13.54 -3.30 -9.92
N VAL A 49 -12.99 -2.58 -10.90
CA VAL A 49 -13.31 -2.73 -12.33
C VAL A 49 -12.03 -2.70 -13.14
N LEU A 50 -11.78 -3.75 -13.91
CA LEU A 50 -10.67 -3.81 -14.84
C LEU A 50 -11.12 -3.26 -16.20
N ASN A 51 -10.53 -2.15 -16.61
CA ASN A 51 -10.71 -1.55 -17.93
C ASN A 51 -9.56 -2.01 -18.83
N LEU A 52 -9.89 -2.78 -19.86
CA LEU A 52 -8.92 -3.30 -20.83
C LEU A 52 -9.02 -2.56 -22.16
N GLU A 53 -7.88 -2.16 -22.68
CA GLU A 53 -7.69 -1.83 -24.09
C GLU A 53 -6.89 -2.97 -24.72
N TYR A 54 -7.42 -3.65 -25.74
CA TYR A 54 -6.72 -4.76 -26.39
C TYR A 54 -7.01 -4.85 -27.89
N THR A 55 -6.10 -5.49 -28.62
CA THR A 55 -6.23 -5.73 -30.07
C THR A 55 -6.00 -7.22 -30.34
N PRO A 56 -7.02 -7.97 -30.77
CA PRO A 56 -6.85 -9.35 -31.22
C PRO A 56 -6.33 -9.41 -32.66
N SER A 57 -5.57 -10.46 -32.98
CA SER A 57 -5.14 -10.74 -34.35
C SER A 57 -6.31 -10.84 -35.33
N PRO A 58 -6.20 -10.31 -36.56
CA PRO A 58 -7.27 -10.41 -37.56
C PRO A 58 -7.52 -11.85 -38.05
N SER A 59 -6.60 -12.77 -37.77
CA SER A 59 -6.69 -14.18 -38.18
C SER A 59 -7.35 -15.07 -37.13
N LEU A 60 -7.78 -14.54 -35.99
CA LEU A 60 -8.44 -15.35 -34.97
C LEU A 60 -9.85 -15.76 -35.38
N LEU A 61 -10.26 -16.94 -34.93
CA LEU A 61 -11.63 -17.43 -35.01
C LEU A 61 -12.45 -16.78 -33.89
N PRO A 62 -13.51 -16.02 -34.22
CA PRO A 62 -14.43 -15.47 -33.23
C PRO A 62 -15.10 -16.55 -32.38
N VAL A 63 -15.49 -16.20 -31.15
CA VAL A 63 -16.12 -17.07 -30.14
C VAL A 63 -15.21 -18.18 -29.60
N GLN A 64 -14.42 -18.85 -30.45
CA GLN A 64 -13.43 -19.84 -30.02
C GLN A 64 -12.24 -19.17 -29.34
N SER A 65 -11.78 -18.04 -29.89
CA SER A 65 -10.72 -17.25 -29.27
C SER A 65 -11.28 -16.38 -28.15
N GLN A 66 -10.60 -16.36 -27.01
CA GLN A 66 -11.05 -15.67 -25.81
C GLN A 66 -9.87 -15.16 -24.96
N LEU A 67 -10.14 -14.14 -24.16
CA LEU A 67 -9.26 -13.64 -23.11
C LEU A 67 -9.91 -13.93 -21.75
N LYS A 68 -9.27 -14.75 -20.94
CA LYS A 68 -9.71 -15.01 -19.56
C LYS A 68 -9.01 -14.04 -18.61
N VAL A 69 -9.76 -13.57 -17.61
CA VAL A 69 -9.27 -12.68 -16.57
C VAL A 69 -9.39 -13.38 -15.22
N TYR A 70 -8.29 -13.52 -14.51
CA TYR A 70 -8.25 -14.08 -13.16
C TYR A 70 -7.77 -13.04 -12.17
N LEU A 71 -8.29 -13.10 -10.94
CA LEU A 71 -7.76 -12.43 -9.76
C LEU A 71 -7.38 -13.51 -8.74
N ASN A 72 -6.10 -13.59 -8.36
CA ASN A 72 -5.63 -14.57 -7.36
C ASN A 72 -6.11 -16.01 -7.67
N ASP A 73 -5.95 -16.40 -8.94
CA ASP A 73 -6.36 -17.68 -9.52
C ASP A 73 -7.88 -17.96 -9.60
N GLU A 74 -8.72 -17.03 -9.14
CA GLU A 74 -10.17 -17.08 -9.34
C GLU A 74 -10.57 -16.43 -10.68
N LEU A 75 -11.42 -17.10 -11.47
CA LEU A 75 -11.88 -16.60 -12.76
C LEU A 75 -12.90 -15.45 -12.58
N MET A 76 -12.49 -14.22 -12.92
CA MET A 76 -13.35 -13.04 -12.84
C MET A 76 -14.25 -12.88 -14.06
N GLY A 77 -13.77 -13.28 -15.23
CA GLY A 77 -14.53 -13.16 -16.46
C GLY A 77 -13.81 -13.71 -17.68
N VAL A 78 -14.60 -13.92 -18.75
CA VAL A 78 -14.12 -14.40 -20.04
C VAL A 78 -14.64 -13.45 -21.12
N LEU A 79 -13.73 -12.94 -21.93
CA LEU A 79 -14.01 -12.02 -23.03
C LEU A 79 -13.84 -12.76 -24.36
N PRO A 80 -14.91 -13.21 -25.02
CA PRO A 80 -14.80 -13.81 -26.33
C PRO A 80 -14.40 -12.77 -27.38
N VAL A 81 -13.56 -13.15 -28.32
CA VAL A 81 -13.22 -12.32 -29.49
C VAL A 81 -14.40 -12.34 -30.46
N THR A 82 -14.85 -11.16 -30.89
CA THR A 82 -15.91 -11.04 -31.91
C THR A 82 -15.34 -10.65 -33.27
N LYS A 83 -16.12 -10.86 -34.34
CA LYS A 83 -15.69 -10.58 -35.72
C LYS A 83 -15.34 -9.10 -35.93
N GLU A 84 -16.04 -8.20 -35.25
CA GLU A 84 -15.88 -6.75 -35.38
C GLU A 84 -14.58 -6.25 -34.75
N GLN A 85 -14.05 -6.99 -33.77
CA GLN A 85 -12.85 -6.68 -32.99
C GLN A 85 -11.55 -7.10 -33.70
N LEU A 86 -11.62 -8.03 -34.65
CA LEU A 86 -10.47 -8.58 -35.37
C LEU A 86 -9.59 -7.49 -36.00
N GLY A 87 -8.33 -7.41 -35.56
CA GLY A 87 -7.35 -6.41 -36.01
C GLY A 87 -7.65 -4.98 -35.56
N LYS A 88 -8.62 -4.77 -34.67
CA LYS A 88 -9.03 -3.44 -34.20
C LYS A 88 -8.84 -3.29 -32.70
N LYS A 89 -8.50 -2.06 -32.31
CA LYS A 89 -8.46 -1.67 -30.90
C LYS A 89 -9.87 -1.78 -30.30
N THR A 90 -9.97 -2.53 -29.21
CA THR A 90 -11.20 -2.87 -28.51
C THR A 90 -11.08 -2.46 -27.05
N LEU A 91 -12.19 -1.99 -26.48
CA LEU A 91 -12.30 -1.68 -25.06
C LEU A 91 -13.26 -2.67 -24.40
N ALA A 92 -12.92 -3.15 -23.21
CA ALA A 92 -13.79 -3.98 -22.40
C ALA A 92 -13.66 -3.62 -20.91
N GLN A 93 -14.74 -3.85 -20.17
CA GLN A 93 -14.76 -3.74 -18.73
C GLN A 93 -15.07 -5.10 -18.13
N VAL A 94 -14.26 -5.50 -17.16
CA VAL A 94 -14.47 -6.74 -16.40
C VAL A 94 -14.67 -6.36 -14.94
N PRO A 95 -15.86 -6.60 -14.35
CA PRO A 95 -16.04 -6.41 -12.93
C PRO A 95 -15.14 -7.38 -12.17
N ILE A 96 -14.41 -6.87 -11.18
CA ILE A 96 -13.54 -7.68 -10.33
C ILE A 96 -14.25 -7.77 -8.98
N ASN A 97 -14.48 -9.00 -8.50
CA ASN A 97 -15.15 -9.19 -7.22
C ASN A 97 -14.18 -8.83 -6.07
N PRO A 98 -14.46 -7.76 -5.29
CA PRO A 98 -13.55 -7.29 -4.27
C PRO A 98 -13.34 -8.29 -3.12
N LEU A 99 -14.21 -9.29 -2.95
CA LEU A 99 -14.06 -10.34 -1.94
C LEU A 99 -12.81 -11.22 -2.15
N PHE A 100 -12.29 -11.27 -3.37
CA PHE A 100 -11.05 -12.00 -3.69
C PHE A 100 -9.80 -11.12 -3.58
N ILE A 101 -9.95 -9.83 -3.26
CA ILE A 101 -8.82 -8.91 -3.06
C ILE A 101 -8.24 -9.14 -1.67
N THR A 102 -6.97 -9.51 -1.64
CA THR A 102 -6.16 -9.75 -0.44
C THR A 102 -5.06 -8.68 -0.30
N ASP A 103 -4.11 -8.90 0.60
CA ASP A 103 -2.99 -7.99 0.84
C ASP A 103 -2.11 -7.75 -0.41
N PHE A 104 -1.81 -8.82 -1.14
CA PHE A 104 -1.11 -8.81 -2.42
C PHE A 104 -1.99 -9.49 -3.46
N ASN A 105 -2.12 -8.87 -4.62
CA ASN A 105 -3.06 -9.31 -5.64
C ASN A 105 -2.38 -9.44 -6.99
N ARG A 106 -2.74 -10.48 -7.72
CA ARG A 106 -2.31 -10.69 -9.10
C ARG A 106 -3.53 -10.80 -10.00
N VAL A 107 -3.62 -9.89 -10.97
CA VAL A 107 -4.55 -10.04 -12.08
C VAL A 107 -3.81 -10.72 -13.21
N ARG A 108 -4.27 -11.92 -13.59
CA ARG A 108 -3.69 -12.70 -14.69
C ARG A 108 -4.62 -12.67 -15.89
N LEU A 109 -4.05 -12.33 -17.04
CA LEU A 109 -4.69 -12.36 -18.35
C LEU A 109 -4.18 -13.60 -19.08
N GLU A 110 -5.10 -14.45 -19.53
CA GLU A 110 -4.77 -15.68 -20.25
C GLU A 110 -5.47 -15.68 -21.61
N PHE A 111 -4.66 -15.65 -22.67
CA PHE A 111 -5.13 -15.72 -24.04
C PHE A 111 -5.32 -17.17 -24.48
N VAL A 112 -6.52 -17.51 -24.93
CA VAL A 112 -6.82 -18.76 -25.62
C VAL A 112 -7.15 -18.40 -27.06
N GLY A 113 -6.23 -18.68 -27.97
CA GLY A 113 -6.35 -18.29 -29.38
C GLY A 113 -6.49 -19.47 -30.30
N HIS A 114 -7.41 -19.35 -31.26
CA HIS A 114 -7.59 -20.27 -32.37
C HIS A 114 -7.64 -19.47 -33.68
N TYR A 115 -7.01 -19.96 -34.73
CA TYR A 115 -6.96 -19.35 -36.08
C TYR A 115 -7.42 -20.31 -37.18
N ARG A 116 -7.66 -21.59 -36.87
CA ARG A 116 -8.31 -22.58 -37.74
C ARG A 116 -8.92 -23.70 -36.89
N ASP A 117 -9.92 -24.39 -37.41
CA ASP A 117 -10.65 -25.41 -36.64
C ASP A 117 -9.85 -26.73 -36.44
N VAL A 118 -8.85 -27.02 -37.28
CA VAL A 118 -8.13 -28.30 -37.27
C VAL A 118 -6.63 -28.11 -37.54
N CYS A 119 -5.78 -28.89 -36.85
CA CYS A 119 -4.31 -28.92 -37.03
C CYS A 119 -3.63 -27.54 -36.89
N GLU A 120 -3.84 -26.90 -35.73
CA GLU A 120 -3.19 -25.64 -35.37
C GLU A 120 -1.72 -25.84 -35.02
N ASN A 121 -0.89 -24.85 -35.37
CA ASN A 121 0.45 -24.72 -34.82
C ASN A 121 0.42 -23.71 -33.65
N PRO A 122 0.67 -24.12 -32.40
CA PRO A 122 0.72 -23.22 -31.25
C PRO A 122 1.75 -22.08 -31.38
N ALA A 123 2.79 -22.28 -32.19
CA ALA A 123 3.82 -21.28 -32.48
C ALA A 123 3.52 -20.39 -33.70
N SER A 124 2.31 -20.45 -34.25
CA SER A 124 1.91 -19.60 -35.36
C SER A 124 2.01 -18.12 -34.98
N SER A 125 2.61 -17.31 -35.85
CA SER A 125 2.68 -15.85 -35.70
C SER A 125 1.33 -15.16 -35.80
N THR A 126 0.28 -15.87 -36.22
CA THR A 126 -1.11 -15.38 -36.26
C THR A 126 -1.80 -15.42 -34.89
N LEU A 127 -1.28 -16.18 -33.93
CA LEU A 127 -1.84 -16.34 -32.59
C LEU A 127 -1.31 -15.24 -31.66
N TRP A 128 -1.94 -14.08 -31.71
CA TRP A 128 -1.59 -12.97 -30.84
C TRP A 128 -2.80 -12.14 -30.38
N LEU A 129 -2.66 -11.57 -29.18
CA LEU A 129 -3.54 -10.56 -28.60
C LEU A 129 -2.66 -9.57 -27.83
N ASP A 130 -2.71 -8.30 -28.22
CA ASP A 130 -1.92 -7.25 -27.56
C ASP A 130 -2.79 -6.46 -26.57
N ILE A 131 -2.35 -6.39 -25.31
CA ILE A 131 -2.96 -5.58 -24.26
C ILE A 131 -2.27 -4.22 -24.24
N GLY A 132 -3.06 -3.17 -24.45
CA GLY A 132 -2.62 -1.78 -24.50
C GLY A 132 -2.29 -1.21 -23.13
N ARG A 133 -1.28 -0.32 -23.10
CA ARG A 133 -0.83 0.39 -21.89
C ARG A 133 -1.86 1.34 -21.26
N ASN A 134 -2.91 1.67 -22.01
CA ASN A 134 -4.02 2.51 -21.55
C ASN A 134 -5.03 1.74 -20.67
N SER A 135 -4.86 0.42 -20.53
CA SER A 135 -5.63 -0.38 -19.59
C SER A 135 -5.40 0.08 -18.15
N ALA A 136 -6.40 -0.07 -17.30
CA ALA A 136 -6.35 0.36 -15.91
C ALA A 136 -7.27 -0.47 -15.02
N LEU A 137 -6.88 -0.61 -13.77
CA LEU A 137 -7.72 -1.14 -12.70
C LEU A 137 -8.25 0.03 -11.86
N ASP A 138 -9.56 0.24 -11.91
CA ASP A 138 -10.25 1.23 -11.09
C ASP A 138 -10.74 0.56 -9.81
N LEU A 139 -10.41 1.14 -8.66
CA LEU A 139 -10.64 0.61 -7.34
C LEU A 139 -11.31 1.67 -6.45
N THR A 140 -12.22 1.24 -5.60
CA THR A 140 -12.72 2.06 -4.49
C THR A 140 -12.30 1.38 -3.19
N TYR A 141 -11.56 2.10 -2.35
CA TYR A 141 -11.17 1.65 -1.03
C TYR A 141 -11.95 2.38 0.04
N ASN A 142 -12.37 1.66 1.07
CA ASN A 142 -12.94 2.22 2.29
C ASN A 142 -11.92 2.08 3.42
N MET A 143 -11.70 3.14 4.18
CA MET A 143 -10.81 3.11 5.34
C MET A 143 -11.42 2.31 6.49
N LEU A 144 -10.58 1.61 7.24
CA LEU A 144 -10.94 0.88 8.44
C LEU A 144 -10.48 1.66 9.67
N ALA A 145 -11.37 1.82 10.65
CA ALA A 145 -11.00 2.33 11.96
C ALA A 145 -10.28 1.20 12.73
N VAL A 146 -8.97 1.08 12.53
CA VAL A 146 -8.16 0.04 13.19
C VAL A 146 -8.11 0.28 14.71
N ASN A 147 -7.97 -0.78 15.50
CA ASN A 147 -7.77 -0.63 16.93
C ASN A 147 -6.40 -0.03 17.24
N ASN A 148 -6.26 0.59 18.42
CA ASN A 148 -4.95 1.02 18.91
C ASN A 148 -4.19 -0.22 19.40
N ASP A 149 -3.39 -0.80 18.51
CA ASP A 149 -2.57 -1.97 18.82
C ASP A 149 -1.25 -1.93 18.06
N LEU A 150 -0.17 -1.76 18.82
CA LEU A 150 1.20 -1.72 18.33
C LEU A 150 1.70 -3.10 17.87
N SER A 151 0.98 -4.21 18.11
CA SER A 151 1.40 -5.55 17.66
C SER A 151 1.61 -5.67 16.14
N HIS A 152 0.98 -4.79 15.36
CA HIS A 152 1.12 -4.71 13.91
C HIS A 152 2.07 -3.58 13.45
N PHE A 153 2.76 -2.92 14.38
CA PHE A 153 3.69 -1.83 14.07
C PHE A 153 4.73 -2.31 13.03
N PRO A 154 4.97 -1.56 11.94
CA PRO A 154 4.65 -0.13 11.75
C PRO A 154 3.32 0.23 11.10
N VAL A 155 2.40 -0.71 10.85
CA VAL A 155 1.06 -0.38 10.34
C VAL A 155 0.29 0.41 11.42
N PRO A 156 -0.44 1.49 11.08
CA PRO A 156 -0.72 2.02 9.73
C PRO A 156 0.22 3.16 9.27
N PHE A 157 1.26 3.48 10.03
CA PHE A 157 2.23 4.55 9.71
C PHE A 157 3.10 4.22 8.50
N PHE A 158 3.44 2.94 8.33
CA PHE A 158 4.06 2.40 7.14
C PHE A 158 3.49 1.01 6.86
N ASP A 159 3.06 0.79 5.60
CA ASP A 159 2.60 -0.50 5.14
C ASP A 159 3.45 -0.92 3.92
N PRO A 160 4.19 -2.04 3.98
CA PRO A 160 5.00 -2.51 2.86
C PRO A 160 4.19 -2.89 1.61
N ARG A 161 2.87 -3.07 1.75
CA ARG A 161 1.93 -3.38 0.66
C ARG A 161 1.53 -2.11 -0.11
N ASP A 162 1.77 -0.92 0.44
CA ASP A 162 1.51 0.35 -0.24
C ASP A 162 2.71 0.72 -1.13
N ASN A 163 2.49 0.84 -2.44
CA ASN A 163 3.54 1.19 -3.40
C ASN A 163 3.73 2.70 -3.60
N ARG A 164 2.99 3.54 -2.87
CA ARG A 164 3.10 5.00 -2.95
C ARG A 164 4.28 5.54 -2.12
N PRO A 165 4.74 6.77 -2.40
CA PRO A 165 5.69 7.46 -1.53
C PRO A 165 5.16 7.60 -0.10
N VAL A 166 6.03 7.35 0.89
CA VAL A 166 5.68 7.48 2.31
C VAL A 166 5.61 8.96 2.67
N THR A 167 4.44 9.44 3.10
CA THR A 167 4.30 10.81 3.64
C THR A 167 3.80 10.72 5.08
N LEU A 168 4.69 10.99 6.03
CA LEU A 168 4.44 10.79 7.46
C LEU A 168 4.79 12.07 8.23
N PRO A 169 3.80 12.91 8.59
CA PRO A 169 4.06 14.12 9.36
C PRO A 169 4.71 13.83 10.71
N ILE A 170 5.61 14.72 11.11
CA ILE A 170 6.23 14.75 12.44
C ILE A 170 5.70 15.99 13.16
N VAL A 171 5.07 15.78 14.30
CA VAL A 171 4.41 16.83 15.07
C VAL A 171 5.17 17.09 16.36
N PHE A 172 5.42 18.37 16.65
CA PHE A 172 5.97 18.85 17.92
C PHE A 172 5.02 19.86 18.57
N ALA A 173 5.22 20.12 19.87
CA ALA A 173 4.51 21.18 20.58
C ALA A 173 4.84 22.57 20.02
N ASP A 174 6.11 22.83 19.75
CA ASP A 174 6.66 24.07 19.21
C ASP A 174 7.97 23.76 18.44
N MET A 175 8.83 24.77 18.23
CA MET A 175 10.11 24.56 17.55
C MET A 175 11.00 23.62 18.39
N PRO A 176 11.37 22.44 17.86
CA PRO A 176 12.06 21.42 18.64
C PRO A 176 13.50 21.81 18.95
N ASP A 177 13.95 21.50 20.16
CA ASP A 177 15.36 21.60 20.52
C ASP A 177 16.21 20.47 19.90
N LEU A 178 17.52 20.50 20.15
CA LEU A 178 18.46 19.55 19.56
C LEU A 178 18.14 18.09 19.92
N ALA A 179 17.68 17.83 21.14
CA ALA A 179 17.38 16.48 21.59
C ALA A 179 16.12 15.95 20.91
N GLN A 180 15.08 16.79 20.78
CA GLN A 180 13.87 16.46 20.04
C GLN A 180 14.13 16.26 18.53
N GLN A 181 14.96 17.11 17.93
CA GLN A 181 15.40 16.96 16.52
C GLN A 181 16.16 15.65 16.30
N GLN A 182 17.03 15.27 17.24
CA GLN A 182 17.76 14.02 17.20
C GLN A 182 16.81 12.81 17.30
N ALA A 183 15.87 12.83 18.25
CA ALA A 183 14.87 11.77 18.41
C ALA A 183 14.02 11.60 17.13
N ALA A 184 13.56 12.70 16.55
CA ALA A 184 12.80 12.68 15.30
C ALA A 184 13.62 12.20 14.10
N SER A 185 14.90 12.57 14.03
CA SER A 185 15.79 12.08 12.98
C SER A 185 15.99 10.57 13.05
N ILE A 186 16.11 10.00 14.25
CA ILE A 186 16.21 8.54 14.42
C ILE A 186 14.95 7.83 13.88
N VAL A 187 13.76 8.31 14.27
CA VAL A 187 12.49 7.71 13.80
C VAL A 187 12.30 7.91 12.29
N ALA A 188 12.58 9.11 11.77
CA ALA A 188 12.50 9.42 10.36
C ALA A 188 13.47 8.57 9.52
N SER A 189 14.70 8.37 9.99
CA SER A 189 15.68 7.47 9.36
C SER A 189 15.19 6.02 9.34
N TRP A 190 14.59 5.56 10.43
CA TRP A 190 14.05 4.19 10.50
C TRP A 190 12.89 3.96 9.51
N PHE A 191 11.94 4.90 9.43
CA PHE A 191 10.87 4.85 8.41
C PHE A 191 11.43 5.02 6.99
N GLY A 192 12.39 5.93 6.81
CA GLY A 192 13.04 6.19 5.53
C GLY A 192 13.77 4.96 4.97
N SER A 193 14.46 4.20 5.83
CA SER A 193 15.12 2.95 5.43
C SER A 193 14.16 1.89 4.88
N ARG A 194 12.87 1.95 5.25
CA ARG A 194 11.82 1.03 4.79
C ARG A 194 11.11 1.49 3.52
N ALA A 195 11.09 2.79 3.25
CA ALA A 195 10.46 3.35 2.05
C ALA A 195 11.15 2.85 0.75
N GLY A 196 12.46 2.63 0.81
CA GLY A 196 13.24 2.11 -0.32
C GLY A 196 13.11 3.01 -1.57
N TRP A 197 12.79 2.40 -2.70
CA TRP A 197 12.63 3.11 -3.99
C TRP A 197 11.37 3.98 -4.09
N ARG A 198 10.41 3.84 -3.17
CA ARG A 198 9.09 4.52 -3.25
C ARG A 198 9.18 6.02 -2.99
N GLY A 199 10.25 6.49 -2.37
CA GLY A 199 10.39 7.87 -1.91
C GLY A 199 9.67 8.15 -0.58
N GLN A 200 10.09 9.22 0.09
CA GLN A 200 9.69 9.54 1.46
C GLN A 200 9.65 11.04 1.71
N ARG A 201 8.69 11.49 2.52
CA ARG A 201 8.53 12.87 2.97
C ARG A 201 8.07 12.88 4.43
N PHE A 202 8.73 13.69 5.25
CA PHE A 202 8.36 13.88 6.65
C PHE A 202 8.06 15.37 6.91
N PRO A 203 6.84 15.85 6.57
CA PRO A 203 6.45 17.23 6.85
C PRO A 203 6.50 17.49 8.35
N VAL A 204 7.03 18.64 8.76
CA VAL A 204 7.07 19.03 10.18
C VAL A 204 5.89 19.95 10.48
N LEU A 205 5.16 19.66 11.56
CA LEU A 205 4.04 20.44 12.06
C LEU A 205 4.30 20.87 13.51
N TYR A 206 3.87 22.06 13.87
CA TYR A 206 3.99 22.62 15.22
C TYR A 206 2.60 22.90 15.77
N ASN A 207 2.30 22.34 16.94
CA ASN A 207 1.02 22.46 17.64
C ASN A 207 -0.23 22.29 16.75
N HIS A 208 -0.13 21.44 15.73
CA HIS A 208 -1.17 21.30 14.72
C HIS A 208 -1.56 19.84 14.59
N LEU A 209 -2.85 19.58 14.67
CA LEU A 209 -3.40 18.24 14.53
C LEU A 209 -3.32 17.79 13.06
N PRO A 210 -2.65 16.67 12.74
CA PRO A 210 -2.36 16.28 11.35
C PRO A 210 -3.57 15.67 10.65
N ASP A 211 -3.70 15.88 9.34
CA ASP A 211 -4.80 15.35 8.50
C ASP A 211 -4.70 13.85 8.17
N ARG A 212 -3.64 13.18 8.63
CA ARG A 212 -3.25 11.80 8.28
C ARG A 212 -2.43 11.16 9.38
N ASN A 213 -2.11 9.88 9.21
CA ASN A 213 -1.27 9.15 10.17
C ASN A 213 0.04 9.90 10.39
N ALA A 214 0.45 10.08 11.65
CA ALA A 214 1.58 10.94 11.99
C ALA A 214 2.33 10.44 13.23
N ILE A 215 3.56 10.92 13.39
CA ILE A 215 4.38 10.72 14.59
C ILE A 215 4.34 12.01 15.40
N VAL A 216 4.02 11.90 16.69
CA VAL A 216 3.93 13.03 17.62
C VAL A 216 5.03 12.87 18.66
N PHE A 217 5.86 13.88 18.84
CA PHE A 217 6.86 13.93 19.91
C PHE A 217 6.35 14.81 21.04
N ALA A 218 6.37 14.27 22.27
CA ALA A 218 5.86 14.95 23.45
C ALA A 218 6.68 14.61 24.71
N THR A 219 6.76 15.57 25.63
CA THR A 219 7.21 15.36 27.02
C THR A 219 6.14 15.85 27.99
N ASN A 220 6.29 15.51 29.28
CA ASN A 220 5.32 15.93 30.31
C ASN A 220 5.17 17.45 30.39
N ASP A 221 6.22 18.19 30.05
CA ASP A 221 6.22 19.66 30.09
C ASP A 221 6.03 20.31 28.71
N ARG A 222 6.29 19.57 27.62
CA ARG A 222 6.18 20.07 26.24
C ARG A 222 5.41 19.08 25.36
N ARG A 223 4.11 19.33 25.20
CA ARG A 223 3.25 18.53 24.32
C ARG A 223 2.27 19.42 23.53
N PRO A 224 1.88 19.02 22.31
CA PRO A 224 0.84 19.72 21.56
C PRO A 224 -0.45 19.86 22.36
N ASP A 225 -1.25 20.88 22.04
CA ASP A 225 -2.49 21.22 22.74
C ASP A 225 -3.51 20.08 22.72
N PHE A 226 -3.57 19.31 21.65
CA PHE A 226 -4.45 18.13 21.56
C PHE A 226 -4.04 16.97 22.47
N LEU A 227 -2.85 17.02 23.09
CA LEU A 227 -2.39 16.11 24.15
C LEU A 227 -2.37 16.79 25.52
N ARG A 228 -2.87 18.01 25.68
CA ARG A 228 -2.77 18.76 26.94
C ARG A 228 -3.32 17.99 28.15
N ASP A 229 -4.42 17.26 27.98
CA ASP A 229 -5.03 16.48 29.05
C ASP A 229 -4.55 15.01 29.10
N HIS A 230 -3.60 14.64 28.25
CA HIS A 230 -3.01 13.31 28.25
C HIS A 230 -2.22 13.08 29.54
N PRO A 231 -2.40 11.93 30.24
CA PRO A 231 -1.69 11.64 31.48
C PRO A 231 -0.18 11.73 31.32
N ALA A 232 0.49 12.26 32.35
CA ALA A 232 1.95 12.28 32.41
C ALA A 232 2.50 10.84 32.45
N VAL A 233 3.61 10.63 31.75
CA VAL A 233 4.32 9.35 31.74
C VAL A 233 5.47 9.36 32.75
N ASN A 234 5.76 8.19 33.34
CA ASN A 234 6.86 8.03 34.30
C ASN A 234 8.08 7.30 33.71
N ALA A 235 8.05 7.02 32.41
CA ALA A 235 9.07 6.29 31.67
C ALA A 235 8.99 6.67 30.17
N PRO A 236 9.98 6.30 29.34
CA PRO A 236 9.87 6.37 27.88
C PRO A 236 8.73 5.47 27.38
N VAL A 237 7.81 6.04 26.61
CA VAL A 237 6.59 5.37 26.14
C VAL A 237 6.42 5.59 24.64
N ILE A 238 5.98 4.54 23.95
CA ILE A 238 5.47 4.61 22.58
C ILE A 238 4.00 4.22 22.64
N GLU A 239 3.13 5.10 22.18
CA GLU A 239 1.68 4.92 22.24
C GLU A 239 1.05 5.12 20.87
N MET A 240 0.12 4.24 20.52
CA MET A 240 -0.77 4.43 19.39
C MET A 240 -2.10 4.96 19.91
N MET A 241 -2.53 6.12 19.42
CA MET A 241 -3.84 6.67 19.72
C MET A 241 -4.62 6.98 18.44
N SER A 242 -5.95 7.03 18.56
CA SER A 242 -6.81 7.52 17.49
C SER A 242 -6.70 9.04 17.42
N HIS A 243 -6.73 9.59 16.21
CA HIS A 243 -6.86 11.02 16.02
C HIS A 243 -8.19 11.50 16.64
N PRO A 244 -8.19 12.56 17.47
CA PRO A 244 -9.37 13.00 18.24
C PRO A 244 -10.62 13.22 17.37
N ASP A 245 -10.44 13.87 16.21
CA ASP A 245 -11.56 14.19 15.31
C ASP A 245 -11.80 13.17 14.19
N ASN A 246 -10.96 12.13 14.07
CA ASN A 246 -11.00 11.19 12.95
C ASN A 246 -10.52 9.78 13.35
N PRO A 247 -11.41 8.83 13.63
CA PRO A 247 -11.02 7.50 14.12
C PRO A 247 -10.26 6.64 13.08
N TYR A 248 -10.26 7.03 11.81
CA TYR A 248 -9.53 6.36 10.72
C TYR A 248 -8.05 6.77 10.63
N VAL A 249 -7.66 7.81 11.37
CA VAL A 249 -6.29 8.31 11.44
C VAL A 249 -5.68 7.95 12.78
N LYS A 250 -4.42 7.50 12.78
CA LYS A 250 -3.65 7.14 13.97
C LYS A 250 -2.50 8.09 14.21
N LEU A 251 -2.21 8.34 15.48
CA LEU A 251 -1.04 9.08 15.93
C LEU A 251 -0.13 8.11 16.70
N LEU A 252 1.15 8.05 16.32
CA LEU A 252 2.18 7.39 17.12
C LEU A 252 2.79 8.44 18.03
N VAL A 253 2.43 8.44 19.30
CA VAL A 253 2.99 9.32 20.30
C VAL A 253 4.28 8.71 20.84
N VAL A 254 5.40 9.37 20.58
CA VAL A 254 6.69 9.11 21.23
C VAL A 254 6.73 10.05 22.44
N PHE A 255 6.57 9.48 23.63
CA PHE A 255 6.34 10.23 24.87
C PHE A 255 7.44 9.92 25.89
N GLY A 256 7.95 10.93 26.59
CA GLY A 256 8.87 10.77 27.70
C GLY A 256 8.58 11.71 28.86
N ARG A 257 9.17 11.45 30.03
CA ARG A 257 9.19 12.45 31.11
C ARG A 257 9.88 13.74 30.64
N ASP A 258 11.00 13.56 29.96
CA ASP A 258 11.90 14.59 29.44
C ASP A 258 12.48 14.18 28.09
N ASP A 259 13.41 14.98 27.55
CA ASP A 259 14.03 14.70 26.24
C ASP A 259 14.96 13.48 26.24
N LYS A 260 15.46 13.05 27.40
CA LYS A 260 16.27 11.82 27.51
C LYS A 260 15.40 10.59 27.28
N ASP A 261 14.24 10.57 27.93
CA ASP A 261 13.24 9.52 27.72
C ASP A 261 12.76 9.52 26.26
N LEU A 262 12.52 10.70 25.68
CA LEU A 262 12.10 10.83 24.29
C LEU A 262 13.12 10.21 23.33
N LEU A 263 14.41 10.49 23.54
CA LEU A 263 15.50 9.91 22.75
C LEU A 263 15.60 8.39 22.95
N GLN A 264 15.36 7.89 24.16
CA GLN A 264 15.33 6.46 24.45
C GLN A 264 14.17 5.76 23.73
N ALA A 265 12.97 6.36 23.74
CA ALA A 265 11.82 5.83 23.02
C ALA A 265 12.07 5.77 21.50
N ALA A 266 12.65 6.83 20.92
CA ALA A 266 13.03 6.88 19.51
C ALA A 266 14.07 5.79 19.13
N LYS A 267 15.11 5.60 19.96
CA LYS A 267 16.09 4.52 19.77
C LYS A 267 15.44 3.14 19.87
N GLY A 268 14.49 3.00 20.77
CA GLY A 268 13.70 1.78 20.93
C GLY A 268 12.95 1.38 19.67
N ILE A 269 12.29 2.33 19.00
CA ILE A 269 11.68 2.11 17.68
C ILE A 269 12.72 1.63 16.67
N ALA A 270 13.88 2.32 16.64
CA ALA A 270 14.88 2.08 15.62
C ALA A 270 15.56 0.70 15.72
N GLN A 271 15.81 0.24 16.95
CA GLN A 271 16.54 -1.01 17.20
C GLN A 271 15.69 -2.27 17.02
N GLY A 272 14.36 -2.18 17.02
CA GLY A 272 13.48 -3.32 16.79
C GLY A 272 13.47 -4.38 17.91
N ASN A 273 14.12 -4.11 19.05
CA ASN A 273 14.17 -5.00 20.22
C ASN A 273 12.97 -4.81 21.17
N ILE A 274 12.05 -3.90 20.84
CA ILE A 274 10.81 -3.70 21.60
C ILE A 274 9.78 -4.73 21.16
N LEU A 275 9.21 -5.44 22.13
CA LEU A 275 8.00 -6.22 21.90
C LEU A 275 6.80 -5.27 21.88
N PHE A 276 6.41 -4.85 20.68
CA PHE A 276 5.26 -3.99 20.49
C PHE A 276 3.95 -4.77 20.70
N ARG A 277 3.16 -4.43 21.73
CA ARG A 277 1.86 -5.05 22.02
C ARG A 277 0.92 -4.06 22.72
N GLY A 278 -0.38 -4.12 22.38
CA GLY A 278 -1.39 -3.26 22.98
C GLY A 278 -1.28 -1.82 22.50
N SER A 279 -2.05 -0.91 23.11
CA SER A 279 -2.08 0.50 22.68
C SER A 279 -0.83 1.29 23.07
N SER A 280 -0.06 0.84 24.05
CA SER A 280 1.10 1.57 24.58
C SER A 280 2.17 0.61 25.11
N VAL A 281 3.43 0.97 24.93
CA VAL A 281 4.60 0.18 25.33
C VAL A 281 5.64 1.07 26.01
N VAL A 282 6.11 0.62 27.17
CA VAL A 282 7.24 1.23 27.88
C VAL A 282 8.56 0.72 27.30
N VAL A 283 9.49 1.62 26.99
CA VAL A 283 10.81 1.26 26.47
C VAL A 283 11.80 1.07 27.60
N ASN A 284 12.03 -0.19 27.98
CA ASN A 284 13.06 -0.58 28.93
C ASN A 284 14.48 -0.41 28.33
N ASP A 285 15.50 -0.42 29.19
CA ASP A 285 16.90 -0.15 28.80
C ASP A 285 17.30 -0.83 27.49
N VAL A 286 17.65 0.04 26.54
CA VAL A 286 17.97 -0.32 25.17
C VAL A 286 19.41 -0.82 25.14
N LYS A 287 19.63 -2.13 25.32
CA LYS A 287 20.96 -2.73 25.16
C LYS A 287 21.37 -2.64 23.69
N THR A 288 22.36 -1.80 23.40
CA THR A 288 23.05 -1.78 22.12
C THR A 288 23.64 -3.17 21.88
N ALA A 289 23.21 -3.86 20.82
CA ALA A 289 23.87 -5.09 20.41
C ALA A 289 25.31 -4.73 20.02
N ALA A 290 26.28 -5.16 20.82
CA ALA A 290 27.69 -5.10 20.47
C ALA A 290 27.89 -5.85 19.15
N GLY A 291 28.62 -5.21 18.23
CA GLY A 291 28.77 -5.68 16.85
C GLY A 291 29.22 -7.13 16.76
N ALA A 292 28.58 -7.87 15.86
CA ALA A 292 29.12 -9.13 15.37
C ALA A 292 30.46 -8.83 14.69
N GLN A 293 31.56 -9.10 15.38
CA GLN A 293 32.86 -9.29 14.75
C GLN A 293 32.76 -10.55 13.90
N THR A 294 32.73 -10.38 12.58
CA THR A 294 33.01 -11.44 11.62
C THR A 294 34.49 -11.79 11.70
N VAL A 295 34.77 -13.03 12.08
CA VAL A 295 36.00 -13.78 11.74
C VAL A 295 35.87 -14.27 10.31
#